data_AF-A0A5R2NU35-F1
#
_entry.id   AF-A0A5R2NU35-F1
#
_cell.length_a   1.000
_cell.length_b   1.000
_cell.length_c   1.000
_cell.angle_alpha   90.00
_cell.angle_beta   90.00
_cell.angle_gamma   90.00
#
_symmetry.space_group_name_H-M   'P 1'
#
loop_
_entity.id
_entity.type
_entity.pdbx_description
1 polymer ?
#
loop_
_entity_poly.entity_id
_entity_poly.type
_entity_poly.pdbx_seq_one_letter_code
_entity_poly.pdbx_strand_id
1 'polypeptide(L)'
;MTLQSSIRKIYQGVADRRQMYRLFDRHAQRTNCWENDDSALFAGEWFEIARAEHDYMLDILPPLWMRGDMFALREFLTESVTSVFYTMRIDGSARYFHAYCDLSQACSPVETRHVIVERESWPVKAMTHEERLEHIWSATHDEYRGYAGERFVPEHRGKRTLLVYGPGRTELKLLEDLSDDEIAAKLPVHLRHLPAKTAA
;
A
#
# COMPACT_ATOMS: atom_id res chain seq x y z
N MET A 1 23.14 -3.32 -2.84
CA MET A 1 22.24 -2.23 -3.25
C MET A 1 21.10 -2.22 -2.26
N THR A 2 20.90 -1.06 -1.63
CA THR A 2 20.25 -0.85 -0.33
C THR A 2 18.75 -1.18 -0.34
N LEU A 3 18.38 -2.26 0.37
CA LEU A 3 17.01 -2.69 0.73
C LEU A 3 16.34 -1.70 1.70
N GLN A 4 16.24 -0.43 1.33
CA GLN A 4 15.75 0.62 2.23
C GLN A 4 14.23 0.89 2.11
N SER A 5 13.43 0.02 1.47
CA SER A 5 12.01 0.31 1.22
C SER A 5 11.04 -0.90 1.16
N SER A 6 11.23 -1.98 1.92
CA SER A 6 10.27 -3.10 1.85
C SER A 6 8.92 -2.74 2.48
N ILE A 7 8.92 -2.21 3.70
CA ILE A 7 7.69 -1.95 4.46
C ILE A 7 7.21 -0.51 4.25
N ARG A 8 6.06 -0.35 3.59
CA ARG A 8 5.53 0.96 3.19
C ARG A 8 4.02 1.07 3.34
N LYS A 9 3.56 2.26 3.74
CA LYS A 9 2.14 2.57 3.88
C LYS A 9 1.54 2.85 2.51
N ILE A 10 0.54 2.08 2.11
CA ILE A 10 -0.05 2.19 0.78
C ILE A 10 -1.31 3.03 0.70
N TYR A 11 -1.93 3.31 1.85
CA TYR A 11 -3.16 4.08 1.92
C TYR A 11 -3.25 4.86 3.24
N GLN A 12 -3.49 6.17 3.13
CA GLN A 12 -3.70 7.05 4.27
C GLN A 12 -5.20 7.11 4.62
N GLY A 13 -5.51 6.76 5.87
CA GLY A 13 -6.88 6.69 6.40
C GLY A 13 -7.31 5.24 6.66
N VAL A 14 -8.53 5.08 7.16
CA VAL A 14 -9.14 3.78 7.44
C VAL A 14 -9.88 3.30 6.19
N ALA A 15 -9.44 2.19 5.61
CA ALA A 15 -10.11 1.60 4.45
C ALA A 15 -11.42 0.91 4.88
N ASP A 16 -12.52 1.27 4.22
CA ASP A 16 -13.77 0.51 4.30
C ASP A 16 -13.66 -0.81 3.51
N ARG A 17 -14.66 -1.69 3.65
CA ARG A 17 -14.69 -2.98 2.97
C ARG A 17 -14.47 -2.92 1.45
N ARG A 18 -15.04 -1.94 0.75
CA ARG A 18 -14.88 -1.81 -0.71
C ARG A 18 -13.44 -1.40 -1.04
N GLN A 19 -12.90 -0.46 -0.29
CA GLN A 19 -11.53 0.01 -0.46
C GLN A 19 -10.52 -1.09 -0.09
N MET A 20 -10.78 -1.91 0.94
CA MET A 20 -9.94 -3.04 1.33
C MET A 20 -9.75 -4.03 0.17
N TYR A 21 -10.83 -4.49 -0.47
CA TYR A 21 -10.70 -5.39 -1.62
C TYR A 21 -9.95 -4.75 -2.80
N ARG A 22 -10.17 -3.46 -3.06
CA ARG A 22 -9.40 -2.73 -4.09
C ARG A 22 -7.92 -2.60 -3.76
N LEU A 23 -7.58 -2.54 -2.47
CA LEU A 23 -6.19 -2.51 -2.02
C LEU A 23 -5.54 -3.89 -2.13
N PHE A 24 -6.28 -4.97 -1.89
CA PHE A 24 -5.81 -6.33 -2.15
C PHE A 24 -5.49 -6.54 -3.63
N ASP A 25 -6.37 -6.09 -4.51
CA ASP A 25 -6.22 -6.26 -5.97
C ASP A 25 -5.47 -5.10 -6.65
N ARG A 26 -4.71 -4.28 -5.90
CA ARG A 26 -4.15 -3.01 -6.43
C ARG A 26 -3.13 -3.19 -7.56
N HIS A 27 -2.68 -4.41 -7.81
CA HIS A 27 -1.71 -4.78 -8.83
C HIS A 27 -2.29 -5.71 -9.93
N ALA A 28 -3.60 -5.98 -9.92
CA ALA A 28 -4.25 -6.94 -10.82
C ALA A 28 -4.09 -6.63 -12.33
N GLN A 29 -3.83 -5.38 -12.70
CA GLN A 29 -3.67 -4.97 -14.11
C GLN A 29 -2.26 -5.22 -14.69
N ARG A 30 -1.32 -5.72 -13.89
CA ARG A 30 0.03 -5.99 -14.38
C ARG A 30 0.02 -7.24 -15.26
N THR A 31 0.44 -7.10 -16.52
CA THR A 31 0.32 -8.17 -17.53
C THR A 31 1.14 -9.43 -17.20
N ASN A 32 2.22 -9.30 -16.41
CA ASN A 32 3.09 -10.41 -16.01
C ASN A 32 3.04 -10.68 -14.50
N CYS A 33 1.91 -10.43 -13.83
CA CYS A 33 1.80 -10.56 -12.37
C CYS A 33 2.08 -11.96 -11.80
N TRP A 34 2.24 -12.97 -12.66
CA TRP A 34 2.38 -14.39 -12.28
C TRP A 34 3.63 -15.08 -12.86
N GLU A 35 4.48 -14.37 -13.62
CA GLU A 35 5.65 -14.97 -14.31
C GLU A 35 7.00 -14.69 -13.64
N ASN A 36 7.07 -13.69 -12.76
CA ASN A 36 8.27 -13.35 -11.99
C ASN A 36 7.92 -13.29 -10.51
N ASP A 37 8.93 -13.43 -9.65
CA ASP A 37 8.88 -13.34 -8.19
C ASP A 37 8.36 -11.96 -7.71
N ASP A 38 7.08 -11.71 -7.97
CA ASP A 38 6.33 -10.51 -7.66
C ASP A 38 6.00 -10.43 -6.16
N SER A 39 6.46 -11.40 -5.37
CA SER A 39 6.48 -11.40 -3.91
C SER A 39 7.07 -10.09 -3.38
N ALA A 40 8.12 -9.57 -4.02
CA ALA A 40 8.76 -8.32 -3.65
C ALA A 40 7.87 -7.07 -3.84
N LEU A 41 6.83 -7.14 -4.69
CA LEU A 41 5.90 -6.02 -4.87
C LEU A 41 4.96 -5.91 -3.68
N PHE A 42 4.35 -7.02 -3.28
CA PHE A 42 3.36 -7.01 -2.20
C PHE A 42 4.05 -6.98 -0.83
N ALA A 43 5.20 -7.62 -0.69
CA ALA A 43 5.90 -7.71 0.59
C ALA A 43 6.12 -6.32 1.22
N GLY A 44 5.62 -6.18 2.44
CA GLY A 44 5.73 -4.98 3.26
C GLY A 44 4.70 -3.89 2.96
N GLU A 45 3.80 -4.07 2.00
CA GLU A 45 2.68 -3.14 1.83
C GLU A 45 1.69 -3.27 2.98
N TRP A 46 1.33 -2.14 3.60
CA TRP A 46 0.39 -2.12 4.71
C TRP A 46 -0.56 -0.92 4.68
N PHE A 47 -1.73 -1.09 5.29
CA PHE A 47 -2.73 -0.05 5.46
C PHE A 47 -3.64 -0.31 6.67
N GLU A 48 -4.38 0.71 7.08
CA GLU A 48 -5.34 0.62 8.18
C GLU A 48 -6.72 0.21 7.66
N ILE A 49 -7.38 -0.66 8.41
CA ILE A 49 -8.75 -1.13 8.15
C ILE A 49 -9.62 -0.86 9.37
N ALA A 50 -10.94 -0.85 9.18
CA ALA A 50 -11.86 -0.79 10.30
C ALA A 50 -11.99 -2.15 11.00
N ARG A 51 -12.46 -2.12 12.25
CA ARG A 51 -12.65 -3.31 13.08
C ARG A 51 -13.54 -4.35 12.41
N ALA A 52 -14.62 -3.90 11.77
CA ALA A 52 -15.60 -4.78 11.15
C ALA A 52 -14.95 -5.62 10.03
N GLU A 53 -14.06 -5.02 9.24
CA GLU A 53 -13.31 -5.66 8.18
C GLU A 53 -12.27 -6.65 8.73
N HIS A 54 -11.57 -6.28 9.81
CA HIS A 54 -10.65 -7.18 10.51
C HIS A 54 -11.36 -8.43 11.03
N ASP A 55 -12.45 -8.24 11.78
CA ASP A 55 -13.22 -9.33 12.39
C ASP A 55 -13.87 -10.19 11.29
N TYR A 56 -14.36 -9.56 10.22
CA TYR A 56 -14.90 -10.26 9.05
C TYR A 56 -13.86 -11.16 8.37
N MET A 57 -12.63 -10.69 8.16
CA MET A 57 -11.57 -11.51 7.55
C MET A 57 -11.17 -12.69 8.43
N LEU A 58 -11.29 -12.56 9.75
CA LEU A 58 -11.06 -13.66 10.69
C LEU A 58 -12.18 -14.73 10.62
N ASP A 59 -13.42 -14.32 10.38
CA ASP A 59 -14.58 -15.21 10.34
C ASP A 59 -14.74 -15.98 9.01
N ILE A 60 -14.16 -15.48 7.91
CA ILE A 60 -14.32 -16.12 6.59
C ILE A 60 -13.61 -17.47 6.50
N LEU A 61 -12.37 -17.55 6.96
CA LEU A 61 -11.50 -18.72 6.78
C LEU A 61 -10.62 -18.91 8.03
N PRO A 62 -10.36 -20.16 8.46
CA PRO A 62 -9.50 -20.42 9.59
C PRO A 62 -8.09 -19.89 9.29
N PRO A 63 -7.50 -19.08 10.19
CA PRO A 63 -6.19 -18.51 9.96
C PRO A 63 -5.13 -19.61 9.88
N LEU A 64 -4.10 -19.38 9.06
CA LEU A 64 -2.92 -20.24 8.99
C LEU A 64 -2.27 -20.37 10.37
N TRP A 65 -2.17 -19.24 11.06
CA TRP A 65 -1.75 -19.15 12.44
C TRP A 65 -2.33 -17.90 13.09
N MET A 66 -2.46 -17.94 14.41
CA MET A 66 -2.83 -16.81 15.25
C MET A 66 -1.81 -16.69 16.37
N ARG A 67 -1.25 -15.50 16.57
CA ARG A 67 -0.20 -15.22 17.57
C ARG A 67 -0.47 -13.87 18.23
N GLY A 68 -0.96 -13.91 19.47
CA GLY A 68 -1.28 -12.69 20.21
C GLY A 68 -2.26 -11.82 19.44
N ASP A 69 -1.88 -10.57 19.17
CA ASP A 69 -2.73 -9.60 18.48
C ASP A 69 -2.58 -9.63 16.93
N MET A 70 -2.16 -10.74 16.34
CA MET A 70 -2.04 -10.88 14.88
C MET A 70 -2.44 -12.27 14.39
N PHE A 71 -2.93 -12.35 13.16
CA PHE A 71 -3.20 -13.61 12.47
C PHE A 71 -2.84 -13.50 10.99
N ALA A 72 -2.47 -14.63 10.38
CA ALA A 72 -2.23 -14.73 8.95
C ALA A 72 -3.30 -15.57 8.27
N LEU A 73 -3.70 -15.16 7.07
CA LEU A 73 -4.56 -15.98 6.22
C LEU A 73 -3.79 -17.15 5.62
N ARG A 74 -4.56 -18.19 5.26
CA ARG A 74 -4.02 -19.41 4.65
C ARG A 74 -3.79 -19.26 3.15
N GLU A 75 -4.49 -18.32 2.53
CA GLU A 75 -4.36 -17.97 1.12
C GLU A 75 -3.09 -17.16 0.91
N PHE A 76 -2.14 -17.74 0.19
CA PHE A 76 -0.95 -17.03 -0.23
C PHE A 76 -1.24 -16.31 -1.55
N LEU A 77 -0.74 -15.09 -1.65
CA LEU A 77 -0.81 -14.29 -2.87
C LEU A 77 0.26 -14.71 -3.88
N THR A 78 1.43 -15.11 -3.37
CA THR A 78 2.53 -15.71 -4.14
C THR A 78 2.95 -17.04 -3.48
N GLU A 79 4.20 -17.49 -3.62
CA GLU A 79 4.66 -18.71 -2.94
C GLU A 79 4.85 -18.52 -1.43
N SER A 80 5.19 -17.31 -0.97
CA SER A 80 5.56 -17.05 0.43
C SER A 80 4.87 -15.83 1.05
N VAL A 81 4.28 -14.94 0.24
CA VAL A 81 3.61 -13.73 0.72
C VAL A 81 2.15 -14.02 1.04
N THR A 82 1.73 -13.68 2.25
CA THR A 82 0.34 -13.78 2.69
C THR A 82 -0.14 -12.51 3.37
N SER A 83 -1.46 -12.38 3.49
CA SER A 83 -2.11 -11.33 4.27
C SER A 83 -1.98 -11.61 5.77
N VAL A 84 -1.40 -10.65 6.50
CA VAL A 84 -1.33 -10.64 7.95
C VAL A 84 -2.16 -9.48 8.47
N PHE A 85 -3.00 -9.77 9.46
CA PHE A 85 -3.85 -8.80 10.13
C PHE A 85 -3.32 -8.54 11.53
N TYR A 86 -3.40 -7.29 11.96
CA TYR A 86 -2.88 -6.83 13.23
C TYR A 86 -3.97 -6.07 13.99
N THR A 87 -4.09 -6.37 15.27
CA THR A 87 -4.78 -5.56 16.27
C THR A 87 -3.71 -4.88 17.12
N MET A 88 -3.74 -3.56 17.24
CA MET A 88 -2.70 -2.81 17.94
C MET A 88 -3.29 -1.67 18.75
N ARG A 89 -2.67 -1.36 19.89
CA ARG A 89 -3.02 -0.16 20.67
C ARG A 89 -2.01 0.94 20.35
N ILE A 90 -2.47 1.99 19.68
CA ILE A 90 -1.66 3.17 19.31
C ILE A 90 -2.41 4.40 19.81
N ASP A 91 -1.70 5.32 20.47
CA ASP A 91 -2.28 6.51 21.11
C ASP A 91 -3.47 6.20 22.03
N GLY A 92 -3.42 5.07 22.74
CA GLY A 92 -4.47 4.63 23.67
C GLY A 92 -5.73 4.02 23.01
N SER A 93 -5.80 3.99 21.68
CA SER A 93 -6.93 3.44 20.91
C SER A 93 -6.58 2.12 20.24
N ALA A 94 -7.52 1.18 20.18
CA ALA A 94 -7.37 -0.04 19.39
C ALA A 94 -7.55 0.30 17.90
N ARG A 95 -6.57 -0.05 17.09
CA ARG A 95 -6.52 0.16 15.65
C ARG A 95 -6.18 -1.16 14.96
N TYR A 96 -6.63 -1.31 13.72
CA TYR A 96 -6.56 -2.55 12.97
C TYR A 96 -5.83 -2.31 11.66
N PHE A 97 -4.91 -3.20 11.33
CA PHE A 97 -4.07 -3.07 10.15
C PHE A 97 -4.04 -4.36 9.37
N HIS A 98 -3.82 -4.21 8.08
CA HIS A 98 -3.46 -5.29 7.17
C HIS A 98 -2.07 -5.00 6.61
N ALA A 99 -1.28 -6.05 6.46
CA ALA A 99 -0.06 -6.01 5.67
C ALA A 99 0.15 -7.31 4.91
N TYR A 100 0.87 -7.23 3.80
CA TYR A 100 1.43 -8.39 3.12
C TYR A 100 2.81 -8.70 3.69
N CYS A 101 2.98 -9.91 4.24
CA CYS A 101 4.24 -10.35 4.82
C CYS A 101 4.77 -11.58 4.10
N ASP A 102 6.07 -11.59 3.84
CA ASP A 102 6.77 -12.74 3.30
C ASP A 102 7.12 -13.70 4.45
N LEU A 103 6.44 -14.84 4.51
CA LEU A 103 6.64 -15.84 5.57
C LEU A 103 7.92 -16.68 5.38
N SER A 104 8.61 -16.57 4.23
CA SER A 104 9.97 -17.11 4.11
C SER A 104 10.94 -16.39 5.04
N GLN A 105 10.62 -15.13 5.39
CA GLN A 105 11.36 -14.31 6.34
C GLN A 105 10.70 -14.38 7.72
N ALA A 106 11.28 -15.17 8.63
CA ALA A 106 10.69 -15.47 9.93
C ALA A 106 10.28 -14.24 10.77
N CYS A 107 10.96 -13.10 10.61
CA CYS A 107 10.68 -11.87 11.36
C CYS A 107 9.74 -10.89 10.64
N SER A 108 9.37 -11.14 9.37
CA SER A 108 8.61 -10.18 8.55
C SER A 108 7.33 -9.67 9.22
N PRO A 109 6.46 -10.53 9.83
CA PRO A 109 5.26 -10.04 10.52
C PRO A 109 5.56 -9.17 11.74
N VAL A 110 6.64 -9.46 12.48
CA VAL A 110 7.03 -8.74 13.70
C VAL A 110 7.69 -7.41 13.35
N GLU A 111 8.54 -7.38 12.33
CA GLU A 111 9.17 -6.17 11.82
C GLU A 111 8.13 -5.20 11.24
N THR A 112 7.18 -5.72 10.45
CA THR A 112 6.07 -4.92 9.90
C THR A 112 5.25 -4.29 11.01
N ARG A 113 4.95 -5.05 12.08
CA ARG A 113 4.30 -4.53 13.29
C ARG A 113 5.06 -3.36 13.91
N HIS A 114 6.38 -3.46 14.02
CA HIS A 114 7.21 -2.38 14.59
C HIS A 114 7.18 -1.12 13.72
N VAL A 115 7.32 -1.27 12.40
CA VAL A 115 7.26 -0.14 11.45
C VAL A 115 5.90 0.55 11.50
N ILE A 116 4.80 -0.21 11.57
CA ILE A 116 3.44 0.37 11.69
C ILE A 116 3.34 1.20 12.97
N VAL A 117 3.76 0.66 14.12
CA VAL A 117 3.70 1.39 15.41
C VAL A 117 4.54 2.65 15.36
N GLU A 118 5.78 2.55 14.90
CA GLU A 118 6.66 3.71 14.79
C GLU A 118 6.02 4.78 13.91
N ARG A 119 5.58 4.42 12.70
CA ARG A 119 5.03 5.34 11.73
C ARG A 119 3.73 6.00 12.19
N GLU A 120 2.86 5.24 12.82
CA GLU A 120 1.56 5.71 13.31
C GLU A 120 1.63 6.48 14.63
N SER A 121 2.74 6.36 15.36
CA SER A 121 3.02 7.15 16.57
C SER A 121 3.69 8.50 16.28
N TRP A 122 3.92 8.85 15.00
CA TRP A 122 4.53 10.12 14.65
C TRP A 122 3.62 11.31 15.04
N PRO A 123 4.18 12.35 15.68
CA PRO A 123 3.41 13.50 16.17
C PRO A 123 2.78 14.31 15.04
N VAL A 124 3.41 14.31 13.86
CA VAL A 124 2.88 14.92 12.64
C VAL A 124 2.50 13.79 11.68
N LYS A 125 1.20 13.67 11.40
CA LYS A 125 0.66 12.68 10.45
C LYS A 125 0.90 13.07 8.98
N ALA A 126 1.98 13.79 8.70
CA ALA A 126 2.35 14.18 7.34
C ALA A 126 2.84 12.97 6.56
N MET A 127 2.35 12.83 5.32
CA MET A 127 2.83 11.80 4.41
C MET A 127 4.18 12.19 3.82
N THR A 128 5.10 11.22 3.75
CA THR A 128 6.31 11.32 2.94
C THR A 128 5.94 11.42 1.46
N HIS A 129 6.89 11.83 0.61
CA HIS A 129 6.66 11.87 -0.83
C HIS A 129 6.26 10.49 -1.38
N GLU A 130 6.94 9.43 -0.95
CA GLU A 130 6.63 8.04 -1.34
C GLU A 130 5.22 7.63 -0.90
N GLU A 131 4.81 7.93 0.34
CA GLU A 131 3.47 7.62 0.83
C GLU A 131 2.38 8.37 0.04
N ARG A 132 2.67 9.60 -0.43
CA ARG A 132 1.74 10.33 -1.31
C ARG A 132 1.57 9.60 -2.63
N LEU A 133 2.67 9.15 -3.25
CA LEU A 133 2.61 8.38 -4.50
C LEU A 133 1.85 7.07 -4.31
N GLU A 134 2.13 6.33 -3.24
CA GLU A 134 1.43 5.09 -2.92
C GLU A 134 -0.06 5.31 -2.68
N HIS A 135 -0.41 6.34 -1.91
CA HIS A 135 -1.80 6.68 -1.65
C HIS A 135 -2.53 7.11 -2.93
N ILE A 136 -1.91 7.96 -3.77
CA ILE A 136 -2.48 8.36 -5.07
C ILE A 136 -2.72 7.14 -5.94
N TRP A 137 -1.76 6.22 -6.04
CA TRP A 137 -1.91 4.98 -6.78
C TRP A 137 -3.10 4.17 -6.26
N SER A 138 -3.17 3.97 -4.93
CA SER A 138 -4.23 3.20 -4.26
C SER A 138 -5.62 3.83 -4.36
N ALA A 139 -5.71 5.15 -4.33
CA ALA A 139 -6.96 5.89 -4.37
C ALA A 139 -7.51 6.02 -5.79
N THR A 140 -6.63 6.04 -6.79
CA THR A 140 -7.03 6.19 -8.20
C THR A 140 -7.81 4.97 -8.68
N HIS A 141 -8.88 5.21 -9.44
CA HIS A 141 -9.69 4.15 -10.04
C HIS A 141 -8.87 3.33 -11.04
N ASP A 142 -9.18 2.03 -11.15
CA ASP A 142 -8.43 1.09 -11.98
C ASP A 142 -8.43 1.50 -13.47
N GLU A 143 -9.49 2.15 -13.96
CA GLU A 143 -9.54 2.68 -15.33
C GLU A 143 -8.58 3.86 -15.61
N TYR A 144 -8.05 4.51 -14.57
CA TYR A 144 -7.19 5.69 -14.69
C TYR A 144 -5.76 5.45 -14.19
N ARG A 145 -5.44 4.22 -13.83
CA ARG A 145 -4.10 3.79 -13.45
C ARG A 145 -3.74 2.52 -14.22
N GLY A 146 -2.46 2.17 -14.27
CA GLY A 146 -2.03 0.95 -14.95
C GLY A 146 -0.52 0.82 -14.99
N TYR A 147 -0.03 -0.13 -15.77
CA TYR A 147 1.39 -0.35 -15.96
C TYR A 147 1.84 0.10 -17.34
N ALA A 148 3.03 0.69 -17.42
CA ALA A 148 3.66 1.09 -18.65
C ALA A 148 3.87 -0.14 -19.55
N GLY A 149 3.13 -0.20 -20.66
CA GLY A 149 3.24 -1.24 -21.68
C GLY A 149 4.15 -0.83 -22.85
N GLU A 150 3.92 -1.43 -24.01
CA GLU A 150 4.76 -1.26 -25.21
C GLU A 150 4.88 0.17 -25.75
N ARG A 151 3.92 1.05 -25.41
CA ARG A 151 3.92 2.46 -25.77
C ARG A 151 5.02 3.28 -25.09
N PHE A 152 5.60 2.75 -24.01
CA PHE A 152 6.72 3.36 -23.31
C PHE A 152 8.05 2.79 -23.81
N VAL A 153 9.10 3.60 -23.69
CA VAL A 153 10.49 3.15 -23.93
C VAL A 153 10.79 1.94 -23.04
N PRO A 154 11.63 0.99 -23.49
CA PRO A 154 11.86 -0.28 -22.78
C PRO A 154 12.21 -0.11 -21.29
N GLU A 155 12.93 0.94 -20.93
CA GLU A 155 13.40 1.27 -19.57
C GLU A 155 12.26 1.64 -18.62
N HIS A 156 11.08 1.96 -19.15
CA HIS A 156 9.91 2.36 -18.37
C HIS A 156 8.84 1.29 -18.32
N ARG A 157 8.98 0.20 -19.08
CA ARG A 157 7.99 -0.89 -19.09
C ARG A 157 7.87 -1.52 -17.70
N GLY A 158 6.65 -1.83 -17.29
CA GLY A 158 6.35 -2.38 -15.97
C GLY A 158 6.37 -1.37 -14.83
N LYS A 159 6.66 -0.09 -15.08
CA LYS A 159 6.47 0.99 -14.08
C LYS A 159 5.00 1.39 -13.97
N ARG A 160 4.62 1.92 -12.80
CA ARG A 160 3.26 2.40 -12.52
C ARG A 160 2.97 3.69 -13.30
N THR A 161 1.78 3.78 -13.89
CA THR A 161 1.33 4.90 -14.72
C THR A 161 -0.02 5.43 -14.29
N LEU A 162 -0.23 6.73 -14.43
CA LEU A 162 -1.45 7.40 -14.02
C LEU A 162 -1.95 8.33 -15.12
N LEU A 163 -3.27 8.35 -15.32
CA LEU A 163 -3.89 9.35 -16.18
C LEU A 163 -3.97 10.69 -15.43
N VAL A 164 -3.43 11.74 -16.06
CA VAL A 164 -3.42 13.10 -15.54
C VAL A 164 -4.21 14.01 -16.47
N TYR A 165 -5.09 14.81 -15.88
CA TYR A 165 -5.91 15.78 -16.60
C TYR A 165 -5.32 17.17 -16.37
N GLY A 166 -4.79 17.76 -17.43
CA GLY A 166 -4.32 19.14 -17.46
C GLY A 166 -5.25 20.06 -18.25
N PRO A 167 -4.97 21.37 -18.29
CA PRO A 167 -5.74 22.31 -19.10
C PRO A 167 -5.71 21.90 -20.58
N GLY A 168 -6.81 21.32 -21.06
CA GLY A 168 -7.00 20.94 -22.47
C GLY A 168 -6.29 19.66 -22.93
N ARG A 169 -5.64 18.89 -22.05
CA ARG A 169 -5.01 17.61 -22.42
C ARG A 169 -5.14 16.54 -21.34
N THR A 170 -5.39 15.32 -21.79
CA THR A 170 -5.27 14.11 -20.97
C THR A 170 -3.97 13.42 -21.33
N GLU A 171 -3.12 13.17 -20.35
CA GLU A 171 -1.78 12.61 -20.53
C GLU A 171 -1.60 11.39 -19.63
N LEU A 172 -1.00 10.33 -20.17
CA LEU A 172 -0.60 9.17 -19.39
C LEU A 172 0.85 9.36 -18.94
N LYS A 173 1.08 9.49 -17.63
CA LYS A 173 2.39 9.73 -17.03
C LYS A 173 2.86 8.57 -16.18
N LEU A 174 4.17 8.46 -15.95
CA LEU A 174 4.70 7.60 -14.90
C LEU A 174 4.32 8.18 -13.52
N LEU A 175 4.02 7.32 -12.56
CA LEU A 175 3.65 7.73 -11.20
C LEU A 175 4.79 8.50 -10.50
N GLU A 176 6.04 8.09 -10.75
CA GLU A 176 7.24 8.73 -10.21
C GLU A 176 7.54 10.11 -10.82
N ASP A 177 6.96 10.42 -11.99
CA ASP A 177 7.16 11.68 -12.71
C ASP A 177 6.07 12.73 -12.41
N LEU A 178 5.21 12.47 -11.43
CA LEU A 178 4.21 13.45 -11.00
C LEU A 178 4.90 14.65 -10.35
N SER A 179 4.56 15.84 -10.84
CA SER A 179 4.99 17.10 -10.22
C SER A 179 4.31 17.30 -8.86
N ASP A 180 4.90 18.14 -8.00
CA ASP A 180 4.34 18.47 -6.69
C ASP A 180 2.92 19.03 -6.78
N ASP A 181 2.62 19.83 -7.82
CA ASP A 181 1.29 20.37 -8.07
C ASP A 181 0.28 19.28 -8.45
N GLU A 182 0.69 18.31 -9.29
CA GLU A 182 -0.15 17.17 -9.67
C GLU A 182 -0.40 16.23 -8.48
N ILE A 183 0.61 16.01 -7.63
CA ILE A 183 0.49 15.28 -6.37
C ILE A 183 -0.50 16.00 -5.47
N ALA A 184 -0.31 17.30 -5.22
CA ALA A 184 -1.21 18.10 -4.40
C ALA A 184 -2.66 18.10 -4.93
N ALA A 185 -2.86 18.19 -6.24
CA ALA A 185 -4.18 18.16 -6.85
C ALA A 185 -4.91 16.82 -6.63
N LYS A 186 -4.17 15.70 -6.66
CA LYS A 186 -4.71 14.34 -6.51
C LYS A 186 -4.91 13.91 -5.05
N LEU A 187 -4.29 14.59 -4.10
CA LEU A 187 -4.53 14.33 -2.68
C LEU A 187 -5.86 14.96 -2.21
N PRO A 188 -6.62 14.28 -1.33
CA PRO A 188 -7.76 14.86 -0.62
C PRO A 188 -7.37 16.18 0.07
N VAL A 189 -8.28 17.16 0.12
CA VAL A 189 -7.99 18.51 0.64
C VAL A 189 -7.31 18.50 2.01
N HIS A 190 -7.76 17.65 2.93
CA HIS A 190 -7.18 17.51 4.27
C HIS A 190 -5.77 16.88 4.29
N LEU A 191 -5.31 16.31 3.17
CA LEU A 191 -3.99 15.71 2.98
C LEU A 191 -3.04 16.59 2.13
N ARG A 192 -3.53 17.68 1.50
CA ARG A 192 -2.73 18.56 0.64
C ARG A 192 -1.72 19.42 1.40
N HIS A 193 -2.08 19.84 2.61
CA HIS A 193 -1.32 20.85 3.37
C HIS A 193 -0.54 20.28 4.55
N LEU A 194 -0.30 18.96 4.56
CA LEU A 194 0.58 18.38 5.56
C LEU A 194 2.02 18.81 5.27
N PRO A 195 2.71 19.48 6.20
CA PRO A 195 4.08 19.95 5.97
C PRO A 195 4.93 18.74 5.60
N ALA A 196 5.48 18.77 4.37
CA ALA A 196 6.42 17.74 3.95
C ALA A 196 7.60 17.80 4.92
N LYS A 197 7.93 16.67 5.56
CA LYS A 197 9.15 16.58 6.33
C LYS A 197 10.30 16.62 5.32
N THR A 198 10.96 17.76 5.18
CA THR A 198 12.22 17.83 4.45
C THR A 198 13.21 16.96 5.25
N ALA A 199 13.72 15.89 4.63
CA ALA A 199 14.74 15.06 5.26
C ALA A 199 15.92 15.96 5.65
N ALA A 200 16.38 15.83 6.90
CA ALA A 200 17.59 16.47 7.42
C ALA A 200 18.75 15.49 7.33
#